data_AF-M9UD30-F1
#
_entry.id   AF-M9UD30-F1
#
_cell.length_a   1.000
_cell.length_b   1.000
_cell.length_c   1.000
_cell.angle_alpha   90.00
_cell.angle_beta   90.00
_cell.angle_gamma   90.00
#
_symmetry.space_group_name_H-M   'P 1'
#
loop_
_entity.id
_entity.type
_entity.pdbx_description
1 polymer ?
#
loop_
_entity_poly.entity_id
_entity_poly.type
_entity_poly.pdbx_seq_one_letter_code
_entity_poly.pdbx_strand_id
1 'polypeptide(L)'
;MVYQLAFIFLILLISMPLSPHQSFSYNVQIIYNNALYLYTYNYTILSLSPLTYNFTIYNTNGSIIYNKVFTIYNYSLFPPRLLINGSIIENYTLIMNKTENNVNITIYKGFLNLYGNEIKLILTYHDNILYQANGTGQNVQIYIFQTNSENGSQSPTIYSYLPLVVLFIVIIIAVLILIKIGKV
;
A
#
# COMPACT_ATOMS: atom_id res chain seq x y z
N MET A 1 -34.15 19.54 16.75
CA MET A 1 -32.93 20.20 16.27
C MET A 1 -31.64 19.60 16.83
N VAL A 2 -31.44 19.48 18.15
CA VAL A 2 -30.17 18.97 18.74
C VAL A 2 -29.78 17.58 18.25
N TYR A 3 -30.75 16.65 18.17
CA TYR A 3 -30.52 15.29 17.67
C TYR A 3 -30.13 15.24 16.18
N GLN A 4 -30.63 16.18 15.36
CA GLN A 4 -30.28 16.25 13.94
C GLN A 4 -28.85 16.74 13.75
N LEU A 5 -28.40 17.73 14.53
CA LEU A 5 -27.00 18.18 14.52
C LEU A 5 -26.04 17.08 14.96
N ALA A 6 -26.38 16.33 16.01
CA ALA A 6 -25.58 15.19 16.45
C ALA A 6 -25.50 14.09 15.38
N PHE A 7 -26.59 13.81 14.67
CA PHE A 7 -26.63 12.83 13.59
C PHE A 7 -25.82 13.27 12.37
N ILE A 8 -25.90 14.55 11.99
CA ILE A 8 -25.08 15.15 10.91
C ILE A 8 -23.59 15.08 11.26
N PHE A 9 -23.23 15.37 12.51
CA PHE A 9 -21.84 15.25 12.99
C PHE A 9 -21.33 13.81 12.97
N LEU A 10 -22.18 12.85 13.37
CA LEU A 10 -21.84 11.43 13.34
C LEU A 10 -21.58 10.96 11.89
N ILE A 11 -22.41 11.40 10.94
CA ILE A 11 -22.22 11.09 9.51
C ILE A 11 -20.90 11.70 9.00
N LEU A 12 -20.60 12.96 9.36
CA LEU A 12 -19.35 13.62 8.97
C LEU A 12 -18.11 12.90 9.51
N LEU A 13 -18.16 12.40 10.75
CA LEU A 13 -17.08 11.61 11.37
C LEU A 13 -16.87 10.26 10.68
N ILE A 14 -17.93 9.57 10.26
CA ILE A 14 -17.83 8.29 9.55
C ILE A 14 -17.36 8.48 8.09
N SER A 15 -17.62 9.66 7.50
CA SER A 15 -17.29 9.97 6.11
C SER A 15 -15.86 10.45 5.87
N MET A 16 -15.03 10.56 6.92
CA MET A 16 -13.63 10.92 6.73
C MET A 16 -12.90 9.83 5.93
N PRO A 17 -12.35 10.15 4.74
CA PRO A 17 -11.52 9.19 4.03
C PRO A 17 -10.31 8.88 4.91
N LEU A 18 -10.15 7.61 5.28
CA LEU A 18 -8.93 7.11 5.89
C LEU A 18 -7.79 7.44 4.92
N SER A 19 -6.97 8.44 5.28
CA SER A 19 -5.78 8.75 4.50
C SER A 19 -4.94 7.47 4.34
N PRO A 20 -4.45 7.17 3.13
CA PRO A 20 -3.64 5.99 2.94
C PRO A 20 -2.42 6.05 3.86
N HIS A 21 -2.14 4.94 4.55
CA HIS A 21 -1.01 4.84 5.48
C HIS A 21 0.32 5.09 4.76
N GLN A 22 0.47 4.49 3.58
CA GLN A 22 1.67 4.59 2.75
C GLN A 22 1.34 4.13 1.32
N SER A 23 2.05 4.67 0.34
CA SER A 23 1.98 4.17 -1.04
C SER A 23 3.37 3.80 -1.56
N PHE A 24 3.43 2.71 -2.33
CA PHE A 24 4.65 2.21 -2.98
C PHE A 24 4.40 2.11 -4.47
N SER A 25 5.31 2.68 -5.27
CA SER A 25 5.24 2.62 -6.74
C SER A 25 6.44 1.86 -7.28
N TYR A 26 6.18 1.01 -8.26
CA TYR A 26 7.18 0.19 -8.91
C TYR A 26 7.09 0.34 -10.42
N ASN A 27 8.24 0.47 -11.06
CA ASN A 27 8.35 0.31 -12.50
C ASN A 27 8.63 -1.16 -12.79
N VAL A 28 7.83 -1.74 -13.69
CA VAL A 28 7.94 -3.13 -14.13
C VAL A 28 8.21 -3.15 -15.61
N GLN A 29 9.35 -3.71 -15.98
CA GLN A 29 9.80 -3.89 -17.36
C GLN A 29 9.85 -5.38 -17.65
N ILE A 30 9.17 -5.81 -18.70
CA ILE A 30 9.19 -7.18 -19.19
C ILE A 30 9.64 -7.12 -20.64
N ILE A 31 10.75 -7.77 -20.97
CA ILE A 31 11.23 -7.94 -22.34
C ILE A 31 10.90 -9.36 -22.75
N TYR A 32 10.07 -9.55 -23.77
CA TYR A 32 9.72 -10.87 -24.30
C TYR A 32 9.88 -10.89 -25.82
N ASN A 33 10.69 -11.81 -26.35
CA ASN A 33 10.97 -11.92 -27.80
C ASN A 33 11.30 -10.55 -28.45
N ASN A 34 12.15 -9.76 -27.79
CA ASN A 34 12.55 -8.40 -28.20
C ASN A 34 11.46 -7.31 -28.16
N ALA A 35 10.25 -7.62 -27.68
CA ALA A 35 9.24 -6.62 -27.36
C ALA A 35 9.37 -6.16 -25.90
N LEU A 36 9.32 -4.84 -25.69
CA LEU A 36 9.38 -4.23 -24.36
C LEU A 36 7.96 -3.88 -23.89
N TYR A 37 7.60 -4.40 -22.72
CA TYR A 37 6.36 -4.08 -22.01
C TYR A 37 6.72 -3.33 -20.73
N LEU A 38 6.11 -2.16 -20.55
CA LEU A 38 6.34 -1.30 -19.39
C LEU A 38 5.03 -1.10 -18.64
N TYR A 39 5.09 -1.25 -17.33
CA TYR A 39 3.96 -1.04 -16.43
C TYR A 39 4.40 -0.27 -15.19
N THR A 40 3.45 0.43 -14.59
CA THR A 40 3.61 1.01 -13.26
C THR A 40 2.67 0.31 -12.30
N TYR A 41 3.23 -0.24 -11.23
CA TYR A 41 2.52 -0.97 -10.18
C TYR A 41 2.45 -0.10 -8.94
N ASN A 42 1.23 0.28 -8.54
CA ASN A 42 1.01 1.09 -7.35
C ASN A 42 0.30 0.28 -6.29
N TYR A 43 0.87 0.28 -5.10
CA TYR A 43 0.31 -0.32 -3.90
C TYR A 43 -0.01 0.79 -2.91
N THR A 44 -1.28 0.96 -2.56
CA THR A 44 -1.74 1.95 -1.58
C THR A 44 -2.26 1.22 -0.35
N ILE A 45 -1.56 1.34 0.78
CA ILE A 45 -1.95 0.71 2.05
C ILE A 45 -3.11 1.49 2.67
N LEU A 46 -4.21 0.78 2.91
CA LEU A 46 -5.45 1.28 3.49
C LEU A 46 -5.57 0.96 4.99
N SER A 47 -4.99 -0.15 5.44
CA SER A 47 -4.91 -0.57 6.85
C SER A 47 -3.73 -1.52 7.06
N LEU A 48 -3.17 -1.59 8.26
CA LEU A 48 -2.07 -2.49 8.62
C LEU A 48 -2.50 -3.74 9.40
N SER A 49 -3.68 -3.73 10.03
CA SER A 49 -4.14 -4.81 10.91
C SER A 49 -5.64 -5.08 10.73
N PRO A 50 -6.04 -5.98 9.81
CA PRO A 50 -5.20 -6.72 8.87
C PRO A 50 -4.66 -5.83 7.74
N LEU A 51 -3.54 -6.22 7.12
CA LEU A 51 -2.97 -5.48 5.99
C LEU A 51 -3.98 -5.46 4.85
N THR A 52 -4.50 -4.28 4.56
CA THR A 52 -5.40 -4.05 3.44
C THR A 52 -4.74 -3.04 2.51
N TYR A 53 -4.61 -3.38 1.24
CA TYR A 53 -4.03 -2.48 0.24
C TYR A 53 -4.81 -2.53 -1.07
N ASN A 54 -4.85 -1.41 -1.75
CA ASN A 54 -5.29 -1.34 -3.14
C ASN A 54 -4.07 -1.52 -4.05
N PHE A 55 -4.15 -2.47 -4.99
CA PHE A 55 -3.13 -2.69 -6.01
C PHE A 55 -3.66 -2.29 -7.37
N THR A 56 -2.98 -1.33 -8.01
CA THR A 56 -3.35 -0.79 -9.32
C THR A 56 -2.19 -0.95 -10.29
N ILE A 57 -2.50 -1.40 -11.51
CA ILE A 57 -1.53 -1.47 -12.61
C ILE A 57 -1.92 -0.45 -13.68
N TYR A 58 -0.93 0.35 -14.07
CA TYR A 58 -1.03 1.28 -15.18
C TYR A 58 -0.20 0.76 -16.37
N ASN A 59 -0.74 0.94 -17.57
CA ASN A 59 0.05 0.78 -18.80
C ASN A 59 0.92 2.02 -19.06
N THR A 60 1.72 1.99 -20.12
CA THR A 60 2.57 3.12 -20.56
C THR A 60 1.82 4.43 -20.79
N ASN A 61 0.53 4.35 -21.12
CA ASN A 61 -0.30 5.52 -21.42
C ASN A 61 -0.96 6.09 -20.16
N GLY A 62 -0.62 5.56 -18.97
CA GLY A 62 -1.22 5.97 -17.70
C GLY A 62 -2.64 5.48 -17.48
N SER A 63 -3.15 4.59 -18.34
CA SER A 63 -4.49 4.00 -18.17
C SER A 63 -4.43 2.84 -17.17
N ILE A 64 -5.43 2.77 -16.30
CA ILE A 64 -5.60 1.65 -15.36
C ILE A 64 -6.03 0.42 -16.15
N ILE A 65 -5.23 -0.65 -16.08
CA ILE A 65 -5.55 -1.95 -16.69
C ILE A 65 -5.93 -3.01 -15.66
N TYR A 66 -5.63 -2.76 -14.39
CA TYR A 66 -5.98 -3.63 -13.28
C TYR A 66 -6.11 -2.81 -11.99
N ASN A 67 -7.12 -3.10 -11.19
CA ASN A 67 -7.31 -2.51 -9.88
C ASN A 67 -8.01 -3.54 -8.99
N LYS A 68 -7.40 -3.87 -7.84
CA LYS A 68 -7.97 -4.80 -6.88
C LYS A 68 -7.50 -4.51 -5.46
N VAL A 69 -8.44 -4.61 -4.52
CA VAL A 69 -8.16 -4.56 -3.08
C VAL A 69 -7.86 -5.95 -2.54
N PHE A 70 -6.81 -6.06 -1.74
CA PHE A 70 -6.40 -7.28 -1.07
C PHE A 70 -6.39 -7.08 0.45
N THR A 71 -6.77 -8.12 1.19
CA THR A 71 -6.65 -8.19 2.66
C THR A 71 -5.82 -9.42 3.02
N ILE A 72 -4.72 -9.22 3.76
CA ILE A 72 -3.75 -10.23 4.15
C ILE A 72 -3.58 -10.17 5.67
N TYR A 73 -3.77 -11.30 6.34
CA TYR A 73 -3.68 -11.38 7.81
C TYR A 73 -2.27 -11.65 8.31
N ASN A 74 -1.46 -12.40 7.55
CA ASN A 74 -0.09 -12.75 7.92
C ASN A 74 0.84 -12.40 6.76
N TYR A 75 1.68 -11.38 6.94
CA TYR A 75 2.70 -10.99 5.97
C TYR A 75 4.00 -10.65 6.71
N SER A 76 5.12 -11.01 6.09
CA SER A 76 6.47 -10.66 6.57
C SER A 76 7.25 -9.80 5.57
N LEU A 77 6.83 -9.80 4.30
CA LEU A 77 7.43 -9.05 3.21
C LEU A 77 6.34 -8.26 2.46
N PHE A 78 6.70 -7.11 1.92
CA PHE A 78 5.81 -6.27 1.13
C PHE A 78 6.37 -6.03 -0.29
N PRO A 79 5.58 -6.14 -1.36
CA PRO A 79 4.21 -6.63 -1.36
C PRO A 79 4.15 -8.13 -1.04
N PRO A 80 3.12 -8.61 -0.31
CA PRO A 80 3.01 -10.02 0.09
C PRO A 80 2.72 -10.95 -1.09
N ARG A 81 2.20 -10.42 -2.19
CA ARG A 81 2.06 -11.11 -3.48
C ARG A 81 2.46 -10.15 -4.60
N LEU A 82 3.60 -10.41 -5.22
CA LEU A 82 4.02 -9.69 -6.42
C LEU A 82 3.44 -10.40 -7.64
N LEU A 83 2.50 -9.75 -8.32
CA LEU A 83 1.83 -10.28 -9.51
C LEU A 83 2.51 -9.72 -10.75
N ILE A 84 3.02 -10.56 -11.63
CA ILE A 84 3.63 -10.15 -12.91
C ILE A 84 2.79 -10.75 -14.03
N ASN A 85 2.04 -9.90 -14.73
CA ASN A 85 1.08 -10.31 -15.76
C ASN A 85 0.12 -11.43 -15.28
N GLY A 86 -0.35 -11.33 -14.03
CA GLY A 86 -1.24 -12.31 -13.41
C GLY A 86 -0.55 -13.53 -12.79
N SER A 87 0.71 -13.80 -13.12
CA SER A 87 1.49 -14.87 -12.48
C SER A 87 2.05 -14.43 -11.13
N ILE A 88 2.07 -15.35 -10.16
CA ILE A 88 2.64 -15.14 -8.83
C ILE A 88 4.07 -15.69 -8.81
N ILE A 89 4.96 -15.04 -8.06
CA ILE A 89 6.28 -15.59 -7.77
C ILE A 89 6.13 -16.66 -6.69
N GLU A 90 6.68 -17.84 -6.97
CA GLU A 90 6.62 -19.01 -6.10
C GLU A 90 8.01 -19.38 -5.54
N ASN A 91 8.02 -20.25 -4.53
CA ASN A 91 9.22 -20.89 -3.97
C ASN A 91 10.32 -19.91 -3.52
N TYR A 92 9.93 -18.95 -2.67
CA TYR A 92 10.85 -18.02 -2.04
C TYR A 92 11.89 -18.74 -1.18
N THR A 93 13.16 -18.63 -1.57
CA THR A 93 14.30 -19.16 -0.81
C THR A 93 15.21 -18.02 -0.42
N LEU A 94 15.49 -17.87 0.87
CA LEU A 94 16.43 -16.84 1.35
C LEU A 94 17.85 -17.19 0.87
N ILE A 95 18.50 -16.23 0.22
CA ILE A 95 19.89 -16.34 -0.23
C ILE A 95 20.82 -15.66 0.77
N MET A 96 20.46 -14.45 1.20
CA MET A 96 21.32 -13.60 2.01
C MET A 96 20.49 -12.70 2.90
N ASN A 97 21.01 -12.45 4.09
CA ASN A 97 20.51 -11.42 5.00
C ASN A 97 21.71 -10.65 5.54
N LYS A 98 21.73 -9.33 5.37
CA LYS A 98 22.78 -8.45 5.91
C LYS A 98 22.18 -7.10 6.29
N THR A 99 22.83 -6.43 7.24
CA THR A 99 22.53 -5.04 7.56
C THR A 99 23.61 -4.15 6.97
N GLU A 100 23.22 -3.14 6.21
CA GLU A 100 24.15 -2.17 5.61
C GLU A 100 23.55 -0.76 5.76
N ASN A 101 24.32 0.19 6.30
CA ASN A 101 23.87 1.56 6.58
C ASN A 101 22.54 1.65 7.36
N ASN A 102 22.37 0.80 8.38
CA ASN A 102 21.14 0.65 9.19
C ASN A 102 19.89 0.18 8.42
N VAL A 103 20.03 -0.24 7.17
CA VAL A 103 18.95 -0.87 6.39
C VAL A 103 19.13 -2.37 6.45
N ASN A 104 18.07 -3.10 6.76
CA ASN A 104 18.07 -4.56 6.68
C ASN A 104 17.87 -5.01 5.23
N ILE A 105 18.89 -5.59 4.62
CA ILE A 105 18.87 -6.07 3.24
C ILE A 105 18.71 -7.58 3.24
N THR A 106 17.57 -8.05 2.73
CA THR A 106 17.31 -9.48 2.52
C THR A 106 17.19 -9.79 1.04
N ILE A 107 17.85 -10.85 0.59
CA ILE A 107 17.82 -11.28 -0.81
C ILE A 107 17.19 -12.67 -0.86
N TYR A 108 16.13 -12.79 -1.66
CA TYR A 108 15.44 -14.03 -1.93
C TYR A 108 15.60 -14.44 -3.38
N LYS A 109 15.53 -15.74 -3.62
CA LYS A 109 15.29 -16.32 -4.94
C LYS A 109 13.85 -16.76 -5.02
N GLY A 110 13.18 -16.50 -6.13
CA GLY A 110 11.87 -17.03 -6.45
C GLY A 110 11.79 -17.50 -7.89
N PHE A 111 10.68 -18.13 -8.24
CA PHE A 111 10.42 -18.65 -9.57
C PHE A 111 9.11 -18.08 -10.08
N LEU A 112 9.08 -17.72 -11.36
CA LEU A 112 7.88 -17.24 -12.04
C LEU A 112 7.72 -18.01 -13.34
N ASN A 113 6.55 -18.60 -13.56
CA ASN A 113 6.19 -19.12 -14.86
C ASN A 113 5.48 -18.03 -15.67
N LEU A 114 6.10 -17.59 -16.75
CA LEU A 114 5.54 -16.56 -17.62
C LEU A 114 5.75 -16.95 -19.09
N TYR A 115 4.67 -16.91 -19.87
CA TYR A 115 4.66 -17.31 -21.29
C TYR A 115 5.24 -18.73 -21.52
N GLY A 116 4.99 -19.66 -20.59
CA GLY A 116 5.49 -21.04 -20.64
C GLY A 116 6.97 -21.20 -20.31
N ASN A 117 7.66 -20.12 -19.90
CA ASN A 117 9.06 -20.15 -19.49
C ASN A 117 9.17 -20.01 -17.97
N GLU A 118 10.00 -20.84 -17.36
CA GLU A 118 10.43 -20.66 -15.98
C GLU A 118 11.49 -19.55 -15.91
N ILE A 119 11.25 -18.55 -15.07
CA ILE A 119 12.13 -17.41 -14.85
C ILE A 119 12.56 -17.42 -13.39
N LYS A 120 13.88 -17.50 -13.18
CA LYS A 120 14.47 -17.37 -11.84
C LYS A 120 14.63 -15.89 -11.53
N LEU A 121 13.99 -15.45 -10.46
CA LEU A 121 14.00 -14.07 -10.00
C LEU A 121 14.88 -13.96 -8.74
N ILE A 122 15.68 -12.91 -8.69
CA ILE A 122 16.35 -12.43 -7.49
C ILE A 122 15.54 -11.24 -7.00
N LEU A 123 15.11 -11.28 -5.75
CA LEU A 123 14.34 -10.22 -5.10
C LEU A 123 15.18 -9.63 -3.97
N THR A 124 15.40 -8.33 -3.99
CA THR A 124 16.09 -7.59 -2.93
C THR A 124 15.06 -6.77 -2.17
N TYR A 125 15.02 -6.96 -0.86
CA TYR A 125 14.15 -6.24 0.06
C TYR A 125 14.99 -5.36 0.98
N HIS A 126 14.55 -4.13 1.20
CA HIS A 126 15.06 -3.21 2.22
C HIS A 126 13.99 -3.06 3.29
N ASP A 127 14.32 -3.38 4.54
CA ASP A 127 13.40 -3.33 5.67
C ASP A 127 12.07 -4.06 5.39
N ASN A 128 12.20 -5.25 4.77
CA ASN A 128 11.08 -6.11 4.34
C ASN A 128 10.19 -5.54 3.22
N ILE A 129 10.54 -4.41 2.62
CA ILE A 129 9.86 -3.82 1.46
C ILE A 129 10.70 -4.12 0.21
N LEU A 130 10.04 -4.61 -0.84
CA LEU A 130 10.69 -4.91 -2.11
C LEU A 130 11.32 -3.62 -2.64
N TYR A 131 12.62 -3.65 -2.86
CA TYR A 131 13.37 -2.55 -3.45
C TYR A 131 13.57 -2.79 -4.95
N GLN A 132 13.96 -4.01 -5.31
CA GLN A 132 14.10 -4.44 -6.70
C GLN A 132 13.87 -5.94 -6.85
N ALA A 133 13.43 -6.36 -8.03
CA ALA A 133 13.47 -7.75 -8.45
C ALA A 133 13.89 -7.84 -9.91
N ASN A 134 14.74 -8.79 -10.24
CA ASN A 134 15.18 -9.02 -11.61
C ASN A 134 15.38 -10.49 -11.90
N GLY A 135 15.16 -10.89 -13.14
CA GLY A 135 15.29 -12.28 -13.55
C GLY A 135 15.37 -12.41 -15.05
N THR A 136 16.03 -13.47 -15.48
CA THR A 136 16.20 -13.80 -16.89
C THR A 136 15.85 -15.27 -17.10
N GLY A 137 15.07 -15.51 -18.15
CA GLY A 137 14.75 -16.82 -18.71
C GLY A 137 15.08 -16.82 -20.20
N GLN A 138 14.80 -17.93 -20.86
CA GLN A 138 15.26 -18.19 -22.23
C GLN A 138 14.93 -17.04 -23.22
N ASN A 139 13.72 -16.48 -23.14
CA ASN A 139 13.28 -15.37 -23.99
C ASN A 139 12.58 -14.24 -23.21
N VAL A 140 12.69 -14.26 -21.87
CA VAL A 140 12.02 -13.28 -21.00
C VAL A 140 13.04 -12.65 -20.08
N GLN A 141 13.06 -11.33 -20.00
CA GLN A 141 13.78 -10.60 -18.97
C GLN A 141 12.80 -9.75 -18.19
N ILE A 142 12.95 -9.72 -16.88
CA ILE A 142 12.09 -8.97 -15.98
C ILE A 142 12.97 -8.08 -15.13
N TYR A 143 12.60 -6.80 -15.05
CA TYR A 143 13.22 -5.82 -14.17
C TYR A 143 12.12 -5.06 -13.44
N ILE A 144 12.19 -5.06 -12.12
CA ILE A 144 11.27 -4.38 -11.23
C ILE A 144 12.11 -3.55 -10.29
N PHE A 145 11.79 -2.27 -10.17
CA PHE A 145 12.43 -1.40 -9.21
C PHE A 145 11.41 -0.45 -8.60
N GLN A 146 11.57 -0.20 -7.32
CA GLN A 146 10.77 0.78 -6.61
C GLN A 146 11.15 2.19 -7.08
N THR A 147 10.16 2.98 -7.49
CA THR A 147 10.37 4.36 -7.95
C THR A 147 10.15 5.38 -6.87
N ASN A 148 9.15 5.14 -6.00
CA ASN A 148 8.84 6.02 -4.88
C ASN A 148 8.87 5.19 -3.59
N SER A 149 9.73 5.59 -2.65
CA SER A 149 9.48 5.40 -1.23
C SER A 149 9.05 6.77 -0.68
N GLU A 150 7.88 7.26 -1.08
CA GLU A 150 7.34 8.40 -0.35
C GLU A 150 7.12 7.91 1.09
N ASN A 151 7.97 8.42 2.00
CA ASN A 151 7.74 8.36 3.44
C ASN A 151 6.29 8.80 3.63
N GLY A 152 5.43 7.84 3.95
CA GLY A 152 3.99 8.06 4.00
C GLY A 152 3.69 9.31 4.81
N SER A 153 2.74 10.11 4.34
CA SER A 153 1.99 11.01 5.20
C SER A 153 1.67 10.24 6.48
N GLN A 154 2.27 10.64 7.60
CA GLN A 154 2.13 9.92 8.87
C GLN A 154 0.66 9.61 9.08
N SER A 155 0.36 8.33 9.24
CA SER A 155 -0.99 7.92 9.58
C SER A 155 -1.43 8.78 10.77
N PRO A 156 -2.57 9.48 10.69
CA PRO A 156 -2.97 10.43 11.71
C PRO A 156 -3.00 9.71 13.06
N THR A 157 -2.11 10.12 13.95
CA THR A 157 -2.08 9.60 15.32
C THR A 157 -3.34 10.06 16.05
N ILE A 158 -3.68 9.47 17.21
CA ILE A 158 -4.78 9.97 18.05
C ILE A 158 -4.67 11.49 18.29
N TYR A 159 -3.44 12.02 18.35
CA TYR A 159 -3.18 13.46 18.47
C TYR A 159 -3.59 14.28 17.25
N SER A 160 -3.57 13.70 16.05
CA SER A 160 -4.06 14.34 14.83
C SER A 160 -5.58 14.59 14.87
N TYR A 161 -6.32 13.83 15.69
CA TYR A 161 -7.75 14.02 15.92
C TYR A 161 -8.06 14.87 17.16
N LEU A 162 -7.05 15.25 17.95
CA LEU A 162 -7.21 16.05 19.17
C LEU A 162 -7.96 17.38 18.93
N PRO A 163 -7.68 18.14 17.85
CA PRO A 163 -8.44 19.37 17.58
C PRO A 163 -9.94 19.11 17.36
N LEU A 164 -10.29 17.97 16.74
CA LEU A 164 -11.68 17.57 16.52
C LEU A 164 -12.38 17.16 17.84
N VAL A 165 -11.67 16.41 18.69
CA VAL A 165 -12.17 16.02 20.02
C VAL A 165 -12.44 17.25 20.88
N VAL A 166 -11.53 18.24 20.86
CA VAL A 166 -11.70 19.51 21.57
C VAL A 166 -12.92 20.26 21.04
N LEU A 167 -13.08 20.37 19.71
CA LEU A 167 -14.23 21.01 19.10
C LEU A 167 -15.55 20.35 19.54
N PHE A 168 -15.60 19.02 19.57
CA PHE A 168 -16.78 18.26 20.01
C PHE A 168 -17.15 18.57 21.48
N ILE A 169 -16.16 18.60 22.37
CA ILE A 169 -16.37 18.94 23.79
C ILE A 169 -16.93 20.37 23.93
N VAL A 170 -16.36 21.34 23.20
CA VAL A 170 -16.83 22.74 23.22
C VAL A 170 -18.29 22.85 22.78
N ILE A 171 -18.69 22.11 21.74
CA ILE A 171 -20.07 22.10 21.24
C ILE A 171 -21.02 21.50 22.29
N ILE A 172 -20.65 20.38 22.94
CA ILE A 172 -21.47 19.79 24.01
C ILE A 172 -21.68 20.79 25.15
N ILE A 173 -20.61 21.47 25.58
CA ILE A 173 -20.68 22.48 26.65
C ILE A 173 -21.61 23.62 26.24
N ALA A 174 -21.49 24.14 25.01
CA ALA A 174 -22.34 25.20 24.51
C ALA A 174 -23.84 24.80 24.48
N VAL A 175 -24.15 23.57 24.06
CA VAL A 175 -25.51 23.04 24.06
C VAL A 175 -26.06 22.90 25.49
N LEU A 176 -25.26 22.40 26.44
CA LEU A 176 -25.66 22.30 27.85
C LEU A 176 -25.96 23.67 28.46
N ILE A 177 -25.15 24.69 28.15
CA ILE A 177 -25.36 26.07 28.59
C ILE A 177 -26.67 26.62 28.01
N LEU A 178 -26.93 26.44 26.72
CA LEU A 178 -28.15 26.91 26.06
C LEU A 178 -29.41 26.24 26.63
N ILE A 179 -29.37 24.93 26.91
CA ILE A 179 -30.49 24.21 27.55
C ILE A 179 -30.73 24.75 28.97
N LYS A 180 -29.66 25.05 29.72
CA LYS A 180 -29.76 25.54 31.08
C LYS A 180 -30.31 26.98 31.13
N ILE A 181 -29.95 27.82 30.17
CA ILE A 181 -30.48 29.18 30.03
C ILE A 181 -31.93 29.16 29.53
N GLY A 182 -32.28 28.31 28.56
CA GLY A 182 -33.66 28.18 28.08
C GLY A 182 -34.64 27.52 29.06
N LYS A 183 -34.15 27.04 30.21
CA LYS A 183 -34.95 26.54 31.33
C LYS A 183 -35.22 27.61 32.41
N VAL A 184 -34.55 28.75 32.36
CA VAL A 184 -34.82 29.95 33.19
C VAL A 184 -35.86 30.80 32.47
#